data_AF-A0A176RX85-F1
#
_entry.id   AF-A0A176RX85-F1
#
_cell.length_a   1.000
_cell.length_b   1.000
_cell.length_c   1.000
_cell.angle_alpha   90.00
_cell.angle_beta   90.00
_cell.angle_gamma   90.00
#
_symmetry.space_group_name_H-M   'P 1'
#
loop_
_entity.id
_entity.type
_entity.pdbx_description
1 polymer ?
#
loop_
_entity_poly.entity_id
_entity_poly.type
_entity_poly.pdbx_seq_one_letter_code
_entity_poly.pdbx_strand_id
1 'polypeptide(L)'
;DILVDYEGDNGRAYLLAWDDKFNDAFTLIHPDYREDAIVFQKKPDSPLWIYLASPVDVAVSKVSRFVDIDKADIRLLAERGLITENEFAERAETALLYWVGNDLMLKYNIRDAKKIIRDASCQKKF
;
A
#
# COMPACT_ATOMS: atom_id res chain seq x y z
N ASP A 1 -1.12 -10.48 18.03
CA ASP A 1 -1.31 -10.77 16.60
C ASP A 1 -2.06 -12.08 16.43
N ILE A 2 -3.12 -12.07 15.62
CA ILE A 2 -3.80 -13.30 15.20
C ILE A 2 -3.13 -13.74 13.91
N LEU A 3 -2.65 -14.99 13.86
CA LEU A 3 -1.98 -15.56 12.70
C LEU A 3 -2.96 -16.50 11.99
N VAL A 4 -3.11 -16.32 10.68
CA VAL A 4 -4.03 -17.10 9.84
C VAL A 4 -3.25 -17.68 8.68
N ASP A 5 -3.29 -19.01 8.54
CA ASP A 5 -2.71 -19.68 7.37
C ASP A 5 -3.50 -19.30 6.11
N TYR A 6 -2.79 -18.93 5.05
CA TYR A 6 -3.35 -18.57 3.76
C TYR A 6 -2.66 -19.34 2.65
N GLU A 7 -3.43 -20.09 1.86
CA GLU A 7 -2.94 -20.70 0.63
C GLU A 7 -3.21 -19.74 -0.52
N GLY A 8 -2.15 -19.22 -1.13
CA GLY A 8 -2.28 -18.36 -2.30
C GLY A 8 -2.67 -19.14 -3.55
N ASP A 9 -3.16 -18.43 -4.57
CA ASP A 9 -3.61 -19.01 -5.85
C ASP A 9 -2.54 -19.82 -6.59
N ASN A 10 -1.26 -19.66 -6.21
CA ASN A 10 -0.13 -20.43 -6.71
C ASN A 10 0.18 -21.71 -5.90
N GLY A 11 -0.69 -22.09 -4.95
CA GLY A 11 -0.51 -23.22 -4.03
C GLY A 11 0.55 -22.98 -2.94
N ARG A 12 1.06 -21.76 -2.79
CA ARG A 12 2.04 -21.42 -1.75
C ARG A 12 1.33 -21.05 -0.46
N ALA A 13 1.78 -21.62 0.65
CA ALA A 13 1.35 -21.21 1.98
C ALA A 13 2.02 -19.89 2.39
N TYR A 14 1.22 -18.98 2.92
CA TYR A 14 1.58 -17.72 3.54
C TYR A 14 0.95 -17.66 4.93
N LEU A 15 1.49 -16.80 5.78
CA LEU A 15 0.93 -16.51 7.10
C LEU A 15 0.46 -15.06 7.12
N LEU A 16 -0.84 -14.85 7.29
CA LEU A 16 -1.42 -13.53 7.46
C LEU A 16 -1.39 -13.17 8.94
N ALA A 17 -0.72 -12.06 9.27
CA ALA A 17 -0.73 -11.51 10.61
C ALA A 17 -1.74 -10.37 10.69
N TRP A 18 -2.75 -10.56 11.54
CA TRP A 18 -3.66 -9.49 11.95
C TRP A 18 -3.02 -8.69 13.08
N ASP A 19 -2.73 -7.42 12.79
CA ASP A 19 -2.27 -6.44 13.75
C ASP A 19 -3.49 -5.72 14.36
N ASP A 20 -3.80 -6.04 15.62
CA ASP A 20 -4.91 -5.42 16.35
C ASP A 20 -4.59 -3.99 16.84
N LYS A 21 -3.35 -3.52 16.62
CA LYS A 21 -2.89 -2.16 16.94
C LYS A 21 -2.80 -1.27 15.71
N PHE A 22 -2.99 -1.80 14.51
CA PHE A 22 -3.02 -0.99 13.31
C PHE A 22 -4.20 -0.01 13.34
N ASN A 23 -3.92 1.27 13.15
CA ASN A 23 -4.91 2.34 13.10
C ASN A 23 -4.59 3.24 11.90
N ASP A 24 -5.58 3.44 11.02
CA ASP A 24 -5.46 4.23 9.80
C ASP A 24 -5.45 5.74 10.05
N ALA A 25 -5.84 6.20 11.25
CA ALA A 25 -5.93 7.61 11.61
C ALA A 25 -4.62 8.42 11.46
N PHE A 26 -3.45 7.77 11.48
CA PHE A 26 -2.14 8.42 11.34
C PHE A 26 -1.43 8.10 10.02
N THR A 27 -2.15 7.51 9.08
CA THR A 27 -1.64 7.12 7.77
C THR A 27 -2.27 7.97 6.69
N LEU A 28 -1.47 8.40 5.72
CA LEU A 28 -1.96 9.07 4.53
C LEU A 28 -2.68 8.02 3.70
N ILE A 29 -4.00 8.15 3.59
CA ILE A 29 -4.81 7.21 2.85
C ILE A 29 -5.77 7.98 1.95
N HIS A 30 -6.02 7.46 0.76
CA HIS A 30 -6.99 8.05 -0.13
C HIS A 30 -8.41 7.84 0.43
N PRO A 31 -9.34 8.80 0.33
CA PRO A 31 -10.70 8.63 0.85
C PRO A 31 -11.41 7.38 0.30
N ASP A 32 -11.21 7.09 -0.97
CA ASP A 32 -11.86 5.97 -1.68
C ASP A 32 -11.12 4.62 -1.55
N TYR A 33 -10.16 4.48 -0.63
CA TYR A 33 -9.34 3.26 -0.53
C TYR A 33 -10.15 1.99 -0.23
N ARG A 34 -11.33 2.12 0.40
CA ARG A 34 -12.18 1.00 0.76
C ARG A 34 -12.98 0.50 -0.43
N GLU A 35 -13.43 1.42 -1.26
CA GLU A 35 -14.12 1.18 -2.51
C GLU A 35 -13.19 0.54 -3.54
N ASP A 36 -11.92 0.97 -3.55
CA ASP A 36 -10.86 0.43 -4.40
C ASP A 36 -10.20 -0.86 -3.85
N ALA A 37 -10.67 -1.35 -2.71
CA ALA A 37 -10.13 -2.53 -2.08
C ALA A 37 -10.45 -3.81 -2.89
N ILE A 38 -9.44 -4.64 -3.07
CA ILE A 38 -9.51 -5.89 -3.81
C ILE A 38 -10.11 -6.96 -2.89
N VAL A 39 -11.16 -7.63 -3.36
CA VAL A 39 -11.73 -8.79 -2.64
C VAL A 39 -10.69 -9.90 -2.60
N PHE A 40 -10.29 -10.28 -1.40
CA PHE A 40 -9.30 -11.33 -1.20
C PHE A 40 -9.97 -12.63 -0.77
N GLN A 41 -10.87 -12.56 0.21
CA GLN A 41 -11.65 -13.72 0.62
C GLN A 41 -13.08 -13.29 0.98
N LYS A 42 -14.05 -13.78 0.21
CA LYS A 42 -15.47 -13.60 0.48
C LYS A 42 -16.21 -14.91 0.26
N LYS A 43 -16.04 -15.84 1.21
CA LYS A 43 -16.76 -17.13 1.18
C LYS A 43 -18.15 -16.94 1.82
N PRO A 44 -19.24 -17.44 1.23
CA PRO A 44 -20.59 -17.27 1.77
C PRO A 44 -20.75 -17.73 3.23
N ASP A 45 -20.09 -18.84 3.59
CA ASP A 45 -20.18 -19.44 4.93
C ASP A 45 -19.09 -18.95 5.91
N SER A 46 -18.28 -17.97 5.50
CA SER A 46 -17.24 -17.40 6.36
C SER A 46 -17.80 -16.24 7.19
N PRO A 47 -17.54 -16.19 8.52
CA PRO A 47 -17.91 -15.04 9.34
C PRO A 47 -17.08 -13.79 9.03
N LEU A 48 -16.04 -13.91 8.20
CA LEU A 48 -15.13 -12.82 7.83
C LEU A 48 -15.04 -12.67 6.32
N TRP A 49 -15.11 -11.42 5.86
CA TRP A 49 -14.72 -11.01 4.52
C TRP A 49 -13.42 -10.22 4.59
N ILE A 50 -12.45 -10.63 3.80
CA ILE A 50 -11.13 -10.04 3.77
C ILE A 50 -10.97 -9.29 2.45
N TYR A 51 -10.56 -8.03 2.57
CA TYR A 51 -10.26 -7.14 1.47
C TYR A 51 -8.82 -6.67 1.62
N LEU A 52 -8.13 -6.50 0.50
CA LEU A 52 -6.78 -5.93 0.45
C LEU A 52 -6.85 -4.53 -0.12
N ALA A 53 -6.13 -3.59 0.49
CA ALA A 53 -5.91 -2.30 -0.13
C ALA A 53 -5.22 -2.48 -1.50
N SER A 54 -5.53 -1.59 -2.45
CA SER A 54 -4.87 -1.61 -3.75
C SER A 54 -3.35 -1.42 -3.59
N PRO A 55 -2.51 -1.95 -4.50
CA PRO A 55 -1.06 -1.73 -4.43
C PRO A 55 -0.66 -0.25 -4.33
N VAL A 56 -1.39 0.63 -5.03
CA VAL A 56 -1.16 2.08 -4.99
C VAL A 56 -1.49 2.63 -3.61
N ASP A 57 -2.63 2.25 -3.01
CA ASP A 57 -3.01 2.70 -1.67
C ASP A 57 -2.07 2.17 -0.57
N VAL A 58 -1.57 0.94 -0.72
CA VAL A 58 -0.52 0.41 0.15
C VAL A 58 0.74 1.29 0.06
N ALA A 59 1.17 1.66 -1.14
CA ALA A 59 2.33 2.54 -1.31
C ALA A 59 2.09 3.94 -0.72
N VAL A 60 0.90 4.53 -0.91
CA VAL A 60 0.53 5.84 -0.35
C VAL A 60 0.55 5.80 1.18
N SER A 61 -0.01 4.76 1.81
CA SER A 61 -0.01 4.63 3.28
C SER A 61 1.39 4.59 3.89
N LYS A 62 2.36 4.04 3.16
CA LYS A 62 3.76 3.89 3.58
C LYS A 62 4.53 5.20 3.64
N VAL A 63 4.04 6.25 2.96
CA VAL A 63 4.64 7.59 2.97
C VAL A 63 4.58 8.26 4.33
N SER A 64 3.62 7.92 5.19
CA SER A 64 3.48 8.57 6.50
C SER A 64 4.63 8.30 7.45
N ARG A 65 5.15 7.07 7.46
CA ARG A 65 6.33 6.70 8.26
C ARG A 65 7.61 6.79 7.45
N PHE A 66 7.56 6.30 6.21
CA PHE A 66 8.65 6.34 5.23
C PHE A 66 10.01 5.89 5.78
N VAL A 67 10.00 4.87 6.65
CA VAL A 67 11.22 4.22 7.15
C VAL A 67 11.75 3.21 6.11
N ASP A 68 12.91 2.60 6.35
CA ASP A 68 13.59 1.80 5.32
C ASP A 68 12.78 0.59 4.84
N ILE A 69 12.01 -0.05 5.73
CA ILE A 69 11.10 -1.13 5.32
C ILE A 69 9.97 -0.61 4.42
N ASP A 70 9.41 0.57 4.71
CA ASP A 70 8.37 1.19 3.89
C ASP A 70 8.90 1.55 2.49
N LYS A 71 10.14 2.06 2.40
CA LYS A 71 10.82 2.34 1.12
C LYS A 71 11.08 1.06 0.33
N ALA A 72 11.50 -0.02 0.99
CA ALA A 72 11.74 -1.30 0.36
C ALA A 72 10.44 -1.91 -0.20
N ASP A 73 9.33 -1.79 0.54
CA ASP A 73 8.03 -2.25 0.08
C ASP A 73 7.53 -1.44 -1.13
N ILE A 74 7.63 -0.11 -1.10
CA ILE A 74 7.30 0.75 -2.25
C ILE A 74 8.13 0.35 -3.49
N ARG A 75 9.44 0.13 -3.30
CA ARG A 75 10.33 -0.34 -4.37
C ARG A 75 9.85 -1.68 -4.93
N LEU A 76 9.55 -2.65 -4.06
CA LEU A 76 9.13 -3.99 -4.47
C LEU A 76 7.83 -3.94 -5.30
N LEU A 77 6.86 -3.11 -4.89
CA LEU A 77 5.62 -2.92 -5.65
C LEU A 77 5.91 -2.39 -7.08
N ALA A 78 6.81 -1.41 -7.19
CA ALA A 78 7.23 -0.84 -8.47
C ALA A 78 8.01 -1.84 -9.33
N GLU A 79 8.97 -2.57 -8.75
CA GLU A 79 9.73 -3.63 -9.43
C GLU A 79 8.81 -4.72 -9.98
N ARG A 80 7.74 -5.05 -9.26
CA ARG A 80 6.71 -6.00 -9.72
C ARG A 80 5.76 -5.40 -10.76
N GLY A 81 5.81 -4.10 -11.01
CA GLY A 81 4.95 -3.41 -11.96
C GLY A 81 3.51 -3.28 -11.47
N LEU A 82 3.32 -3.31 -10.14
CA LEU A 82 2.00 -3.17 -9.52
C LEU A 82 1.60 -1.70 -9.33
N ILE A 83 2.56 -0.79 -9.42
CA ILE A 83 2.36 0.66 -9.34
C ILE A 83 3.27 1.36 -10.33
N THR A 84 2.80 2.48 -10.90
CA THR A 84 3.64 3.43 -11.66
C THR A 84 3.86 4.73 -10.88
N GLU A 85 4.85 5.53 -11.31
CA GLU A 85 5.10 6.83 -10.69
C GLU A 85 3.88 7.76 -10.81
N ASN A 86 3.20 7.74 -11.97
CA ASN A 86 2.07 8.62 -12.24
C ASN A 86 0.84 8.24 -11.39
N GLU A 87 0.47 6.96 -11.37
CA GLU A 87 -0.65 6.47 -10.54
C GLU A 87 -0.42 6.77 -9.06
N PHE A 88 0.82 6.52 -8.58
CA PHE A 88 1.18 6.86 -7.20
C PHE A 88 1.10 8.36 -6.93
N ALA A 89 1.61 9.19 -7.82
CA ALA A 89 1.61 10.64 -7.63
C ALA A 89 0.18 11.19 -7.57
N GLU A 90 -0.67 10.83 -8.53
CA GLU A 90 -2.07 11.26 -8.57
C GLU A 90 -2.82 10.83 -7.30
N ARG A 91 -2.64 9.58 -6.89
CA ARG A 91 -3.28 9.03 -5.69
C ARG A 91 -2.80 9.71 -4.42
N ALA A 92 -1.49 9.93 -4.27
CA ALA A 92 -0.91 10.58 -3.10
C ALA A 92 -1.28 12.06 -3.00
N GLU A 93 -1.24 12.79 -4.13
CA GLU A 93 -1.63 14.20 -4.20
C GLU A 93 -3.12 14.39 -3.87
N THR A 94 -3.98 13.46 -4.31
CA THR A 94 -5.40 13.49 -3.95
C THR A 94 -5.60 13.18 -2.46
N ALA A 95 -4.92 12.16 -1.92
CA ALA A 95 -4.99 11.85 -0.49
C ALA A 95 -4.54 13.04 0.39
N LEU A 96 -3.54 13.81 -0.05
CA LEU A 96 -3.09 15.01 0.65
C LEU A 96 -4.17 16.09 0.80
N LEU A 97 -5.12 16.19 -0.13
CA LEU A 97 -6.22 17.16 -0.04
C LEU A 97 -7.13 16.90 1.17
N TYR A 98 -7.15 15.66 1.65
CA TYR A 98 -7.93 15.21 2.80
C TYR A 98 -7.10 15.10 4.07
N TRP A 99 -5.78 15.40 3.99
CA TRP A 99 -4.91 15.35 5.14
C TRP A 99 -5.15 16.55 6.06
N VAL A 100 -5.36 16.27 7.35
CA VAL A 100 -5.52 17.31 8.37
C VAL A 100 -4.19 17.45 9.12
N GLY A 101 -3.56 18.62 8.99
CA GLY A 101 -2.33 18.96 9.72
C GLY A 101 -1.19 19.40 8.81
N ASN A 102 0.03 19.38 9.33
CA ASN A 102 1.22 19.75 8.57
C ASN A 102 1.58 18.64 7.57
N ASP A 103 1.61 18.99 6.29
CA ASP A 103 1.87 18.07 5.17
C ASP A 103 3.28 18.20 4.57
N LEU A 104 4.15 19.06 5.13
CA LEU A 104 5.49 19.32 4.58
C LEU A 104 6.32 18.04 4.50
N MET A 105 6.35 17.26 5.60
CA MET A 105 7.07 15.98 5.63
C MET A 105 6.48 14.98 4.63
N LEU A 106 5.16 14.91 4.50
CA LEU A 106 4.50 14.03 3.54
C LEU A 106 4.86 14.40 2.10
N LYS A 107 4.86 15.69 1.76
CA LYS A 107 5.28 16.17 0.43
C LYS A 107 6.73 15.79 0.11
N TYR A 108 7.64 15.88 1.07
CA TYR A 108 9.02 15.42 0.90
C TYR A 108 9.09 13.90 0.68
N ASN A 109 8.37 13.13 1.50
CA ASN A 109 8.31 11.67 1.40
C ASN A 109 7.71 11.23 0.06
N ILE A 110 6.63 11.87 -0.42
CA ILE A 110 6.02 11.59 -1.73
C ILE A 110 7.02 11.85 -2.86
N ARG A 111 7.72 12.99 -2.82
CA ARG A 111 8.74 13.32 -3.82
C ARG A 111 9.83 12.24 -3.88
N ASP A 112 10.29 11.76 -2.73
CA ASP A 112 11.35 10.76 -2.68
C ASP A 112 10.83 9.35 -3.01
N ALA A 113 9.58 9.02 -2.66
CA ALA A 113 8.89 7.80 -3.11
C ALA A 113 8.74 7.75 -4.63
N LYS A 114 8.37 8.87 -5.28
CA LYS A 114 8.31 8.97 -6.75
C LYS A 114 9.64 8.61 -7.41
N LYS A 115 10.77 9.06 -6.82
CA LYS A 115 12.11 8.68 -7.30
C LYS A 115 12.37 7.17 -7.15
N ILE A 116 12.03 6.59 -5.99
CA ILE A 116 12.16 5.14 -5.76
C ILE A 116 11.40 4.35 -6.82
N ILE A 117 10.14 4.72 -7.10
CA ILE A 117 9.29 4.04 -8.08
C ILE A 117 9.85 4.17 -9.50
N ARG A 118 10.31 5.37 -9.87
CA ARG A 118 10.94 5.63 -11.18
C ARG A 118 12.20 4.79 -11.38
N ASP A 119 13.09 4.79 -10.39
CA ASP A 119 14.37 4.08 -10.47
C ASP A 119 14.16 2.57 -10.55
N ALA A 120 13.21 2.03 -9.77
CA ALA A 120 12.81 0.63 -9.81
C ALA A 120 12.26 0.21 -11.18
N SER A 121 11.43 1.07 -11.80
CA SER A 121 10.83 0.81 -13.10
C SER A 121 11.86 0.82 -14.24
N CYS A 122 12.91 1.66 -14.15
CA CYS A 122 13.99 1.73 -15.14
C CYS A 122 14.91 0.50 -15.14
N GLN A 123 15.02 -0.22 -14.02
CA GLN A 123 15.87 -1.42 -13.91
C GLN A 123 15.26 -2.66 -14.60
N LYS A 124 14.00 -2.58 -15.04
CA LYS A 124 13.24 -3.66 -15.68
C LYS A 124 13.56 -3.89 -17.18
N LYS A 125 14.68 -3.35 -17.68
CA LYS A 125 15.14 -3.54 -19.07
C LYS A 125 16.04 -4.78 -19.23
N PHE A 126 15.52 -5.99 -19.02
CA PHE A 126 16.17 -7.23 -19.46
C PHE A 126 15.12 -8.27 -19.84
#